data_AF-T1HKX4-F1
#
_entry.id   AF-T1HKX4-F1
#
_cell.length_a   1.000
_cell.length_b   1.000
_cell.length_c   1.000
_cell.angle_alpha   90.00
_cell.angle_beta   90.00
_cell.angle_gamma   90.00
#
_symmetry.space_group_name_H-M   'P 1'
#
loop_
_entity.id
_entity.type
_entity.pdbx_description
1 polymer ?
#
loop_
_entity_poly.entity_id
_entity_poly.type
_entity_poly.pdbx_seq_one_letter_code
_entity_poly.pdbx_strand_id
1 'polypeptide(L)'
;MAGDIWGLGVVLYIMLCGLEPDLDHMELTEISPGFTLPWCDDLSLNAKNLIQKMLARRPCVRIAAKQALDDVWVNGRANKVIHMEGAVERLKEFNARRKFRAATKVVLVTNQMSNKPLRKKELR
;
A
#
# COMPACT_ATOMS: atom_id res chain seq x y z
N MET A 1 9.11 6.30 -13.90
CA MET A 1 7.79 5.65 -13.97
C MET A 1 7.70 4.32 -13.22
N ALA A 2 8.80 3.56 -13.04
CA ALA A 2 8.73 2.33 -12.22
C ALA A 2 8.23 2.59 -10.78
N GLY A 3 8.53 3.75 -10.20
CA GLY A 3 8.00 4.18 -8.90
C GLY A 3 6.47 4.33 -8.87
N ASP A 4 5.85 4.75 -9.97
CA ASP A 4 4.40 4.91 -10.06
C ASP A 4 3.69 3.55 -10.02
N ILE A 5 4.24 2.54 -10.71
CA ILE A 5 3.71 1.16 -10.65
C ILE A 5 3.84 0.58 -9.25
N TRP A 6 4.94 0.85 -8.57
CA TRP A 6 5.11 0.45 -7.17
C TRP A 6 4.04 1.09 -6.28
N GLY A 7 3.88 2.41 -6.37
CA GLY A 7 2.85 3.14 -5.61
C GLY A 7 1.44 2.62 -5.91
N LEU A 8 1.13 2.34 -7.17
CA LEU A 8 -0.15 1.76 -7.57
C LEU A 8 -0.34 0.35 -7.00
N GLY A 9 0.72 -0.46 -6.95
CA GLY A 9 0.69 -1.78 -6.31
C GLY A 9 0.39 -1.69 -4.81
N VAL A 10 0.97 -0.71 -4.11
CA VAL A 10 0.69 -0.46 -2.68
C VAL A 10 -0.77 -0.05 -2.48
N VAL A 11 -1.28 0.88 -3.30
CA VAL A 11 -2.68 1.31 -3.25
C VAL A 11 -3.62 0.12 -3.50
N LEU A 12 -3.31 -0.70 -4.51
CA LEU A 12 -4.11 -1.87 -4.85
C LEU A 12 -4.13 -2.90 -3.71
N TYR A 13 -2.98 -3.17 -3.07
CA TYR A 13 -2.89 -4.06 -1.91
C TYR A 13 -3.77 -3.55 -0.75
N ILE A 14 -3.70 -2.26 -0.44
CA ILE A 14 -4.53 -1.65 0.63
C ILE A 14 -6.02 -1.77 0.29
N MET A 15 -6.41 -1.57 -0.98
CA MET A 15 -7.81 -1.69 -1.39
C MET A 15 -8.35 -3.11 -1.20
N LEU A 16 -7.54 -4.13 -1.50
CA LEU A 16 -8.00 -5.52 -1.49
C LEU A 16 -7.84 -6.21 -0.12
N CYS A 17 -6.83 -5.84 0.66
CA CYS A 17 -6.53 -6.47 1.95
C CYS A 17 -6.82 -5.57 3.16
N GLY A 18 -6.98 -4.25 2.98
CA GLY A 18 -7.21 -3.31 4.07
C GLY A 18 -6.00 -3.07 4.98
N LEU A 19 -4.79 -3.47 4.57
CA LEU A 19 -3.56 -3.39 5.35
C LEU A 19 -2.43 -2.78 4.53
N GLU A 20 -1.39 -2.26 5.18
CA GLU A 20 -0.17 -1.84 4.50
C GLU A 20 0.64 -3.10 4.12
N PRO A 21 1.26 -3.17 2.93
CA PRO A 21 2.07 -4.31 2.56
C PRO A 21 3.32 -4.37 3.45
N ASP A 22 3.60 -5.54 4.00
CA ASP A 22 4.87 -5.80 4.66
C ASP A 22 5.93 -6.05 3.59
N LEU A 23 6.63 -4.99 3.21
CA LEU A 23 7.58 -5.00 2.11
C LEU A 23 8.80 -5.87 2.42
N ASP A 24 9.20 -5.96 3.70
CA ASP A 24 10.35 -6.77 4.12
C ASP A 24 10.03 -8.27 4.01
N HIS A 25 8.81 -8.68 4.37
CA HIS A 25 8.36 -10.07 4.19
C HIS A 25 8.06 -10.43 2.73
N MET A 26 7.72 -9.45 1.89
CA MET A 26 7.49 -9.66 0.47
C MET A 26 8.79 -9.92 -0.33
N GLU A 27 9.95 -9.54 0.20
CA GLU A 27 11.26 -9.76 -0.44
C GLU A 27 11.71 -11.22 -0.47
N LEU A 28 11.35 -11.99 0.55
CA LEU A 28 11.76 -13.39 0.69
C LEU A 28 10.93 -14.36 -0.17
N THR A 29 9.89 -13.86 -0.82
CA THR A 29 8.81 -14.69 -1.38
C THR A 29 8.66 -14.57 -2.89
N GLU A 30 9.62 -13.93 -3.59
CA GLU A 30 9.50 -13.58 -5.02
C GLU A 30 9.05 -14.75 -5.92
N ILE A 31 9.31 -16.03 -5.58
CA ILE A 31 8.95 -17.17 -6.45
C ILE A 31 8.70 -18.47 -5.66
N SER A 32 7.91 -18.44 -4.58
CA SER A 32 7.48 -19.71 -3.92
C SER A 32 6.01 -20.02 -4.23
N PRO A 33 5.71 -21.09 -4.99
CA PRO A 33 4.34 -21.56 -5.15
C PRO A 33 3.79 -21.95 -3.78
N GLY A 34 2.75 -21.24 -3.32
CA GLY A 34 2.24 -21.38 -1.95
C GLY A 34 2.26 -20.10 -1.11
N PHE A 35 2.56 -18.93 -1.70
CA PHE A 35 2.41 -17.64 -1.03
C PHE A 35 0.95 -17.40 -0.58
N THR A 36 0.66 -17.79 0.65
CA THR A 36 -0.56 -17.46 1.38
C THR A 36 -0.29 -16.18 2.16
N LEU A 37 -0.82 -15.07 1.66
CA LEU A 37 -1.07 -13.91 2.51
C LEU A 37 -2.18 -14.33 3.49
N PRO A 38 -1.89 -14.56 4.79
CA PRO A 38 -2.90 -15.08 5.73
C PRO A 38 -4.12 -14.16 5.84
N TRP A 39 -3.91 -12.88 5.55
CA TRP A 39 -4.92 -11.84 5.55
C TRP A 39 -5.63 -11.69 4.19
N CYS A 40 -5.15 -12.31 3.13
CA CYS A 40 -5.70 -12.13 1.78
C CYS A 40 -6.09 -13.48 1.17
N ASP A 41 -6.55 -14.43 1.98
CA ASP A 41 -7.03 -15.74 1.51
C ASP A 41 -8.20 -15.60 0.54
N ASP A 42 -9.06 -14.60 0.73
CA ASP A 42 -10.21 -14.33 -0.14
C ASP A 42 -9.82 -13.76 -1.52
N LEU A 43 -8.61 -13.20 -1.69
CA LEU A 43 -8.17 -12.68 -2.99
C LEU A 43 -8.06 -13.80 -4.03
N SER A 44 -8.40 -13.48 -5.28
CA SER A 44 -8.12 -14.40 -6.38
C SER A 44 -6.61 -14.52 -6.62
N LEU A 45 -6.17 -15.68 -7.12
CA LEU A 45 -4.78 -15.91 -7.46
C LEU A 45 -4.26 -14.86 -8.47
N ASN A 46 -5.11 -14.46 -9.42
CA ASN A 46 -4.77 -13.44 -10.41
C ASN A 46 -4.52 -12.06 -9.78
N ALA A 47 -5.31 -11.67 -8.76
CA ALA A 47 -5.08 -10.44 -8.00
C ALA A 47 -3.72 -10.48 -7.28
N LYS A 48 -3.42 -11.60 -6.61
CA LYS A 48 -2.16 -11.81 -5.88
C LYS A 48 -0.96 -11.71 -6.84
N ASN A 49 -1.05 -12.38 -7.98
CA ASN A 49 0.00 -12.38 -9.00
C ASN A 49 0.26 -10.97 -9.56
N LEU A 50 -0.78 -10.20 -9.83
CA LEU A 50 -0.64 -8.82 -10.30
C LEU A 50 0.06 -7.95 -9.26
N ILE A 51 -0.36 -8.00 -8.00
CA ILE A 51 0.27 -7.23 -6.90
C ILE A 51 1.75 -7.58 -6.79
N GLN A 52 2.11 -8.86 -6.80
CA GLN A 52 3.51 -9.31 -6.73
C GLN A 52 4.36 -8.72 -7.88
N LYS A 53 3.84 -8.73 -9.11
CA LYS A 53 4.54 -8.15 -10.28
C LYS A 53 4.70 -6.63 -10.18
N MET A 54 3.73 -5.93 -9.59
CA MET A 54 3.77 -4.47 -9.38
C MET A 54 4.73 -4.06 -8.26
N LEU A 55 4.82 -4.89 -7.23
CA LEU A 55 5.66 -4.68 -6.06
C LEU A 55 7.00 -5.45 -6.13
N ALA A 56 7.44 -5.81 -7.34
CA ALA A 56 8.76 -6.39 -7.54
C ALA A 56 9.87 -5.40 -7.14
N ARG A 57 10.82 -5.85 -6.31
CA ARG A 57 11.88 -4.99 -5.73
C ARG A 57 12.76 -4.39 -6.82
N ARG A 58 13.20 -5.22 -7.76
CA ARG A 58 14.01 -4.78 -8.90
C ARG A 58 13.15 -4.02 -9.91
N PRO A 59 13.42 -2.73 -10.18
CA PRO A 59 12.63 -1.97 -11.15
C PRO A 59 12.65 -2.55 -12.57
N CYS A 60 13.71 -3.28 -12.92
CA CYS A 60 13.87 -3.88 -14.25
C CYS A 60 12.97 -5.10 -14.50
N VAL A 61 12.51 -5.78 -13.44
CA VAL A 61 11.60 -6.93 -13.55
C VAL A 61 10.16 -6.58 -13.18
N ARG A 62 9.93 -5.34 -12.70
CA ARG A 62 8.61 -4.83 -12.37
C ARG A 62 7.78 -4.67 -13.63
N ILE A 63 6.52 -5.07 -13.55
CA ILE A 63 5.58 -4.98 -14.68
C ILE A 63 5.47 -3.55 -15.20
N ALA A 64 5.45 -3.38 -16.52
CA ALA A 64 5.21 -2.07 -17.12
C ALA A 64 3.72 -1.70 -17.05
N ALA A 65 3.40 -0.40 -17.06
CA ALA A 65 2.02 0.09 -16.99
C ALA A 65 1.09 -0.57 -18.03
N LYS A 66 1.56 -0.66 -19.28
CA LYS A 66 0.81 -1.29 -20.38
C LYS A 66 0.52 -2.77 -20.09
N GLN A 67 1.52 -3.50 -19.61
CA GLN A 67 1.37 -4.91 -19.27
C GLN A 67 0.43 -5.12 -18.08
N ALA A 68 0.42 -4.20 -17.10
CA ALA A 68 -0.51 -4.25 -15.98
C ALA A 68 -1.96 -4.02 -16.43
N LEU A 69 -2.20 -3.11 -17.38
CA LEU A 69 -3.51 -2.90 -17.99
C LEU A 69 -4.00 -4.14 -18.75
N ASP A 70 -3.09 -4.85 -19.41
CA ASP A 70 -3.40 -6.07 -20.16
C ASP A 70 -3.62 -7.30 -19.25
N ASP A 71 -3.36 -7.21 -17.95
CA ASP A 71 -3.52 -8.32 -17.01
C ASP A 71 -4.99 -8.76 -16.89
N VAL A 72 -5.23 -10.06 -16.80
CA VAL A 72 -6.57 -10.67 -16.78
C VAL A 72 -7.42 -10.21 -15.60
N TRP A 73 -6.79 -9.84 -14.48
CA TRP A 73 -7.48 -9.30 -13.32
C TRP A 73 -7.98 -7.86 -13.59
N VAL A 74 -7.14 -7.01 -14.19
CA VAL A 74 -7.53 -5.63 -14.51
C VAL A 74 -8.61 -5.60 -15.59
N ASN A 75 -8.50 -6.46 -16.60
CA ASN A 75 -9.48 -6.58 -17.68
C ASN A 75 -10.82 -7.21 -17.27
N GLY A 76 -11.03 -7.52 -15.98
CA GLY A 76 -12.30 -8.03 -15.46
C GLY A 76 -12.60 -9.49 -15.81
N ARG A 77 -11.72 -10.17 -16.54
CA ARG A 77 -11.90 -11.58 -16.95
C ARG A 77 -11.64 -12.58 -15.83
N ALA A 78 -11.10 -12.11 -14.71
CA ALA A 78 -10.66 -12.93 -13.58
C ALA A 78 -11.03 -12.36 -12.19
N ASN A 79 -12.05 -11.50 -12.13
CA ASN A 79 -12.48 -10.87 -10.89
C ASN A 79 -13.47 -11.76 -10.13
N LYS A 80 -13.26 -11.88 -8.82
CA LYS A 80 -14.27 -12.43 -7.91
C LYS A 80 -15.33 -11.36 -7.68
N VAL A 81 -16.61 -11.73 -7.78
CA VAL A 81 -17.77 -10.85 -7.51
C VAL A 81 -18.22 -10.98 -6.05
N ILE A 82 -17.42 -11.65 -5.20
CA ILE A 82 -17.77 -11.90 -3.80
C ILE A 82 -17.41 -10.68 -2.96
N HIS A 83 -18.34 -10.24 -2.12
CA HIS A 83 -18.09 -9.17 -1.15
C HIS A 83 -17.06 -9.62 -0.11
N MET A 84 -15.97 -8.86 0.02
CA MET A 84 -14.87 -9.17 0.95
C MET A 84 -15.07 -8.46 2.29
N GLU A 85 -16.00 -8.95 3.11
CA GLU A 85 -16.38 -8.29 4.38
C GLU A 85 -15.19 -8.07 5.32
N GLY A 86 -14.32 -9.07 5.46
CA GLY A 86 -13.11 -8.96 6.28
C GLY A 86 -12.10 -7.92 5.76
N ALA A 87 -12.05 -7.67 4.44
CA ALA A 87 -11.23 -6.60 3.88
C ALA A 87 -11.81 -5.21 4.18
N VAL A 88 -13.14 -5.07 4.10
CA VAL A 88 -13.84 -3.83 4.44
C VAL A 88 -13.58 -3.44 5.89
N GLU A 89 -13.67 -4.38 6.84
CA GLU A 89 -13.46 -4.08 8.26
C GLU A 89 -12.01 -3.64 8.53
N ARG A 90 -11.02 -4.36 7.98
CA ARG A 90 -9.61 -3.95 8.09
C ARG A 90 -9.34 -2.60 7.46
N LEU A 91 -10.00 -2.28 6.35
CA LEU A 91 -9.88 -0.98 5.71
C LEU A 91 -10.44 0.16 6.58
N LYS A 92 -11.52 -0.07 7.35
CA LYS A 92 -12.01 0.89 8.34
C LYS A 92 -10.96 1.14 9.42
N GLU A 93 -10.37 0.10 9.98
CA GLU A 93 -9.31 0.24 10.98
C GLU A 93 -8.07 0.95 10.42
N PHE A 94 -7.66 0.60 9.19
CA PHE A 94 -6.56 1.26 8.51
C PHE A 94 -6.82 2.76 8.36
N ASN A 95 -8.03 3.14 7.96
CA ASN A 95 -8.42 4.55 7.85
C ASN A 95 -8.43 5.26 9.21
N ALA A 96 -8.91 4.60 10.27
CA ALA A 96 -8.89 5.14 11.62
C ALA A 96 -7.44 5.39 12.09
N ARG A 97 -6.56 4.40 11.95
CA ARG A 97 -5.12 4.50 12.28
C ARG A 97 -4.44 5.61 11.48
N ARG A 98 -4.72 5.72 10.18
CA ARG A 98 -4.18 6.77 9.30
C ARG A 98 -4.59 8.16 9.76
N LYS A 99 -5.88 8.38 10.06
CA LYS A 99 -6.40 9.67 10.54
C LYS A 99 -5.78 10.03 11.89
N PHE A 100 -5.67 9.07 12.81
CA PHE A 100 -5.02 9.29 14.10
C PHE A 100 -3.54 9.69 13.95
N ARG A 101 -2.76 8.93 13.18
CA ARG A 101 -1.34 9.25 12.90
C ARG A 101 -1.18 10.65 12.31
N ALA A 102 -2.07 11.06 11.41
CA ALA A 102 -2.05 12.39 10.83
C ALA A 102 -2.30 13.48 11.89
N ALA A 103 -3.30 13.30 12.76
CA ALA A 103 -3.60 14.22 13.86
C ALA A 103 -2.44 14.34 14.85
N THR A 104 -1.83 13.22 15.27
CA THR A 104 -0.66 13.22 16.17
C THR A 104 0.51 14.00 15.57
N LYS A 105 0.80 13.83 14.28
CA LYS A 105 1.87 14.58 13.59
C LYS A 105 1.59 16.08 13.62
N VAL A 106 0.35 16.51 13.40
CA VAL A 106 -0.04 17.92 13.47
C VAL A 106 0.21 18.48 14.88
N VAL A 107 -0.26 17.78 15.91
CA VAL A 107 -0.07 18.20 17.33
C VAL A 107 1.41 18.30 17.70
N LEU A 108 2.24 17.35 17.26
CA LEU A 108 3.67 17.37 17.53
C LEU A 108 4.33 18.60 16.88
N VAL A 109 4.01 18.87 15.61
CA VAL A 109 4.57 20.02 14.88
C VAL A 109 4.08 21.33 15.49
N THR A 110 2.82 21.45 15.89
CA THR A 110 2.31 22.67 16.54
C THR A 110 2.99 22.92 17.89
N ASN A 111 3.20 21.88 18.69
CA ASN A 111 3.92 21.99 19.96
C ASN A 111 5.39 22.40 19.77
N GLN A 112 6.07 21.84 18.76
CA GLN A 112 7.43 22.24 18.40
C GLN A 112 7.51 23.70 17.92
N MET A 113 6.51 24.19 17.19
CA MET A 113 6.44 25.59 16.76
C MET A 113 6.17 26.54 17.93
N SER A 114 5.29 26.16 18.87
CA SER A 114 5.00 26.94 20.07
C SER A 114 6.20 27.04 21.01
N ASN A 115 7.03 26.00 21.10
CA ASN A 115 8.19 25.96 22.00
C ASN A 115 9.50 26.47 21.38
N LYS A 116 9.47 27.05 20.16
CA LYS A 116 10.64 27.74 19.61
C LYS A 116 10.73 29.16 20.20
N PRO A 117 11.79 29.50 20.96
CA PRO A 117 11.98 30.87 21.42
C PRO A 117 12.15 31.78 20.21
N LEU A 118 11.39 32.89 20.18
CA LEU A 118 11.50 33.92 19.17
C LEU A 118 12.96 34.41 19.16
N ARG A 119 13.67 34.15 18.06
CA ARG A 119 15.02 34.68 17.83
C ARG A 119 14.90 36.21 17.85
N LYS A 120 15.25 36.84 18.98
CA LYS A 120 15.28 38.29 19.12
C LYS A 120 16.12 38.83 17.97
N LYS A 121 15.48 39.55 17.04
CA LYS A 121 16.19 40.29 16.01
C LYS A 121 17.08 41.29 16.74
N GLU A 122 18.39 41.12 16.62
CA GLU A 122 19.37 42.07 17.12
C GLU A 122 19.08 43.43 16.48
N LEU A 123 18.70 44.39 17.32
CA LEU A 123 18.61 45.80 16.95
C LEU A 123 20.05 46.31 16.74
N ARG A 124 20.37 46.69 15.50
CA ARG A 124 21.48 47.58 15.16
C ARG A 124 20.93 48.75 14.38
#